data_AF-A0A7C7UU67-F1
#
_entry.id   AF-A0A7C7UU67-F1
#
_cell.length_a   1.000
_cell.length_b   1.000
_cell.length_c   1.000
_cell.angle_alpha   90.00
_cell.angle_beta   90.00
_cell.angle_gamma   90.00
#
_symmetry.space_group_name_H-M   'P 1'
#
loop_
_entity.id
_entity.type
_entity.pdbx_description
1 polymer ?
#
loop_
_entity_poly.entity_id
_entity_poly.type
_entity_poly.pdbx_seq_one_letter_code
_entity_poly.pdbx_strand_id
1 'polypeptide(L)'
;MPAILRFERSVGAEEIKRAESELRVLGVEREALGEVLTRIFEAAASGRITSEERDKLVSKYKEQLSRLDSTIQHSERLISLHKLEEARAELIKMFQTKFVEINSKIEDIRRKLGLEVKAATEVELAPTPPPPKKEVKPPPPKKAAEPVRRRSKADEELERLREDLQKELEKLEQMELEM
;
A
#
# COMPACT_ATOMS: atom_id res chain seq x y z
N MET A 1 -23.91 -20.17 -8.31
CA MET A 1 -23.55 -18.96 -9.08
C MET A 1 -22.10 -18.65 -8.79
N PRO A 2 -21.23 -18.35 -9.78
CA PRO A 2 -19.85 -18.01 -9.45
C PRO A 2 -19.88 -16.73 -8.62
N ALA A 3 -19.15 -16.71 -7.50
CA ALA A 3 -19.01 -15.52 -6.68
C ALA A 3 -18.30 -14.46 -7.52
N ILE A 4 -19.06 -13.50 -8.05
CA ILE A 4 -18.48 -12.33 -8.70
C ILE A 4 -17.80 -11.54 -7.58
N LEU A 5 -16.47 -11.62 -7.52
CA LEU A 5 -15.66 -10.76 -6.66
C LEU A 5 -15.83 -9.31 -7.14
N ARG A 6 -16.71 -8.58 -6.46
CA ARG A 6 -16.92 -7.15 -6.69
C ARG A 6 -15.81 -6.38 -5.99
N PHE A 7 -15.19 -5.45 -6.70
CA PHE A 7 -14.30 -4.46 -6.12
C PHE A 7 -14.78 -3.06 -6.48
N GLU A 8 -14.68 -2.15 -5.53
CA GLU A 8 -15.04 -0.75 -5.71
C GLU A 8 -13.79 0.05 -6.09
N ARG A 9 -13.98 1.12 -6.86
CA ARG A 9 -12.93 2.12 -7.11
C ARG A 9 -13.37 3.40 -6.41
N SER A 10 -12.51 3.91 -5.55
CA SER A 10 -12.81 5.12 -4.78
C SER A 10 -12.50 6.39 -5.58
N VAL A 11 -11.64 6.30 -6.58
CA VAL A 11 -11.15 7.45 -7.36
C VAL A 11 -11.14 7.15 -8.86
N GLY A 12 -11.69 8.07 -9.65
CA GLY A 12 -11.70 7.98 -11.12
C GLY A 12 -10.35 8.32 -11.76
N ALA A 13 -10.08 7.78 -12.96
CA ALA A 13 -8.81 7.99 -13.66
C ALA A 13 -8.51 9.48 -13.98
N GLU A 14 -9.54 10.29 -14.25
CA GLU A 14 -9.36 11.72 -14.51
C GLU A 14 -8.95 12.50 -13.25
N GLU A 15 -9.44 12.09 -12.08
CA GLU A 15 -9.07 12.69 -10.80
C GLU A 15 -7.63 12.33 -10.43
N ILE A 16 -7.18 11.12 -10.76
CA ILE A 16 -5.79 10.70 -10.61
C ILE A 16 -4.84 11.50 -11.50
N LYS A 17 -5.18 11.67 -12.78
CA LYS A 17 -4.37 12.49 -13.70
C LYS A 17 -4.23 13.92 -13.19
N ARG A 18 -5.30 14.49 -12.62
CA ARG A 18 -5.26 15.81 -11.98
C ARG A 18 -4.34 15.80 -10.78
N ALA A 19 -4.48 14.84 -9.87
CA ALA A 19 -3.63 14.71 -8.68
C ALA A 19 -2.15 14.51 -9.04
N GLU A 20 -1.84 13.75 -10.09
CA GLU A 20 -0.47 13.57 -10.60
C GLU A 20 0.11 14.86 -11.20
N SER A 21 -0.70 15.61 -11.95
CA SER A 21 -0.30 16.91 -12.48
C SER A 21 -0.05 17.91 -11.35
N GLU A 22 -0.95 17.94 -10.37
CA GLU A 22 -0.87 18.82 -9.22
C GLU A 22 0.36 18.51 -8.37
N LEU A 23 0.63 17.23 -8.05
CA LEU A 23 1.85 16.82 -7.35
C LEU A 23 3.13 17.28 -8.05
N ARG A 24 3.14 17.25 -9.37
CA ARG A 24 4.30 17.67 -10.16
C ARG A 24 4.59 19.16 -9.95
N VAL A 25 3.53 19.98 -9.97
CA VAL A 25 3.63 21.43 -9.73
C VAL A 25 4.00 21.71 -8.27
N LEU A 26 3.29 21.09 -7.32
CA LEU A 26 3.55 21.25 -5.88
C LEU A 26 4.98 20.83 -5.51
N GLY A 27 5.54 19.81 -6.16
CA GLY A 27 6.93 19.41 -5.98
C GLY A 27 7.92 20.52 -6.32
N VAL A 28 7.71 21.20 -7.45
CA VAL A 28 8.53 22.35 -7.86
C VAL A 28 8.35 23.53 -6.92
N GLU A 29 7.11 23.82 -6.47
CA GLU A 29 6.86 24.87 -5.49
C GLU A 29 7.56 24.61 -4.16
N ARG A 30 7.62 23.34 -3.73
CA ARG A 30 8.30 22.92 -2.50
C ARG A 30 9.80 23.17 -2.60
N GLU A 31 10.40 22.81 -3.74
CA GLU A 31 11.81 23.07 -4.02
C GLU A 31 12.11 24.57 -4.04
N ALA A 32 11.29 25.37 -4.72
CA ALA A 32 11.42 26.81 -4.76
C ALA A 32 11.32 27.45 -3.35
N LEU A 33 10.39 27.00 -2.50
CA LEU A 33 10.30 27.44 -1.11
C LEU A 33 11.53 27.04 -0.30
N GLY A 34 12.09 25.87 -0.54
CA GLY A 34 13.36 25.43 0.04
C GLY A 34 14.51 26.38 -0.31
N GLU A 35 14.62 26.78 -1.59
CA GLU A 35 15.63 27.77 -2.02
C GLU A 35 15.42 29.14 -1.37
N VAL A 36 14.17 29.60 -1.25
CA VAL A 36 13.84 30.86 -0.58
C VAL A 36 14.30 30.83 0.87
N LEU A 37 14.04 29.74 1.60
CA LEU A 37 14.50 29.56 2.98
C LEU A 37 16.02 29.64 3.07
N THR A 38 16.75 28.95 2.18
CA THR A 38 18.22 29.02 2.11
C THR A 38 18.71 30.46 1.89
N ARG A 39 18.12 31.19 0.93
CA ARG A 39 18.48 32.59 0.67
C ARG A 39 18.24 33.52 1.86
N ILE A 40 17.21 33.25 2.66
CA ILE A 40 16.93 34.02 3.89
C ILE A 40 18.08 33.83 4.91
N PHE A 41 18.56 32.60 5.09
CA PHE A 41 19.71 32.33 5.97
C PHE A 41 21.00 32.96 5.44
N GLU A 42 21.26 32.88 4.13
CA GLU A 42 22.42 33.52 3.49
C GLU A 42 22.39 35.05 3.65
N ALA A 43 21.22 35.68 3.46
CA ALA A 43 21.06 37.11 3.64
C ALA A 43 21.39 37.55 5.07
N ALA A 44 20.94 36.78 6.07
CA ALA A 44 21.26 37.02 7.47
C ALA A 44 22.77 36.83 7.76
N ALA A 45 23.39 35.78 7.21
CA ALA A 45 24.82 35.53 7.36
C ALA A 45 25.68 36.63 6.71
N SER A 46 25.22 37.20 5.59
CA SER A 46 25.87 38.35 4.96
C SER A 46 25.58 39.71 5.63
N GLY A 47 24.77 39.73 6.70
CA GLY A 47 24.38 40.96 7.41
C GLY A 47 23.40 41.85 6.64
N ARG A 48 22.76 41.36 5.57
CA ARG A 48 21.75 42.11 4.79
C ARG A 48 20.42 42.23 5.53
N ILE A 49 20.14 41.31 6.45
CA ILE A 49 18.97 41.33 7.34
C ILE A 49 19.43 40.98 8.76
N THR A 50 18.67 41.46 9.75
CA THR A 50 18.86 41.12 11.16
C THR A 50 18.36 39.71 11.49
N SER A 51 18.76 39.17 12.64
CA SER A 51 18.28 37.87 13.12
C SER A 51 16.76 37.87 13.31
N GLU A 52 16.17 38.98 13.80
CA GLU A 52 14.73 39.07 14.01
C GLU A 52 13.95 39.08 12.69
N GLU A 53 14.45 39.79 11.68
CA GLU A 53 13.86 39.80 10.33
C GLU A 53 13.95 38.43 9.67
N ARG A 54 15.10 37.74 9.82
CA ARG A 54 15.27 36.35 9.39
C ARG A 54 14.23 35.45 10.05
N ASP A 55 14.07 35.52 11.37
CA ASP A 55 13.16 34.63 12.10
C ASP A 55 11.70 34.84 11.72
N LYS A 56 11.28 36.09 11.46
CA LYS A 56 9.97 36.41 10.91
C LYS A 56 9.76 35.82 9.51
N LEU A 57 10.74 35.99 8.61
CA LEU A 57 10.68 35.45 7.25
C LEU A 57 10.65 33.91 7.27
N VAL A 58 11.57 33.28 8.00
CA VAL A 58 11.63 31.82 8.14
C VAL A 58 10.32 31.26 8.68
N SER A 59 9.71 31.89 9.69
CA SER A 59 8.43 31.43 10.24
C SER A 59 7.32 31.45 9.19
N LYS A 60 7.21 32.54 8.42
CA LYS A 60 6.22 32.65 7.33
C LYS A 60 6.41 31.56 6.27
N TYR A 61 7.62 31.39 5.77
CA TYR A 61 7.88 30.43 4.70
C TYR A 61 7.83 28.96 5.17
N LYS A 62 8.16 28.69 6.43
CA LYS A 62 7.95 27.36 7.05
C LYS A 62 6.47 27.00 7.13
N GLU A 63 5.61 27.96 7.47
CA GLU A 63 4.16 27.73 7.48
C GLU A 63 3.64 27.41 6.07
N GLN A 64 4.10 28.16 5.07
CA GLN A 64 3.75 27.89 3.67
C GLN A 64 4.23 26.50 3.22
N LEU A 65 5.47 26.13 3.56
CA LEU A 65 6.03 24.82 3.26
C LEU A 65 5.23 23.69 3.91
N SER A 66 4.82 23.85 5.18
CA SER A 66 4.01 22.86 5.89
C SER A 66 2.62 22.65 5.27
N ARG A 67 1.99 23.72 4.79
CA ARG A 67 0.71 23.64 4.06
C ARG A 67 0.87 22.90 2.73
N LEU A 68 1.97 23.19 2.03
CA LEU A 68 2.32 22.55 0.77
C LEU A 68 2.57 21.04 0.96
N ASP A 69 3.39 20.66 1.95
CA ASP A 69 3.67 19.27 2.30
C ASP A 69 2.38 18.49 2.65
N SER A 70 1.45 19.13 3.37
CA SER A 70 0.17 18.51 3.70
C SER A 70 -0.67 18.21 2.45
N THR A 71 -0.63 19.11 1.46
CA THR A 71 -1.36 18.96 0.19
C THR A 71 -0.72 17.89 -0.69
N ILE A 72 0.62 17.85 -0.72
CA ILE A 72 1.40 16.79 -1.38
C ILE A 72 1.03 15.43 -0.80
N GLN A 73 1.10 15.28 0.52
CA GLN A 73 0.77 14.02 1.19
C GLN A 73 -0.67 13.56 0.92
N HIS A 74 -1.61 14.49 0.82
CA HIS A 74 -3.00 14.14 0.47
C HIS A 74 -3.08 13.56 -0.94
N SER A 75 -2.47 14.22 -1.92
CA SER A 75 -2.45 13.78 -3.32
C SER A 75 -1.71 12.46 -3.50
N GLU A 76 -0.60 12.26 -2.78
CA GLU A 76 0.14 10.98 -2.78
C GLU A 76 -0.71 9.82 -2.24
N ARG A 77 -1.49 10.04 -1.17
CA ARG A 77 -2.41 9.04 -0.62
C ARG A 77 -3.51 8.67 -1.60
N LEU A 78 -4.06 9.67 -2.30
CA LEU A 78 -5.10 9.49 -3.30
C LEU A 78 -4.59 8.62 -4.46
N ILE A 79 -3.39 8.90 -4.97
CA ILE A 79 -2.75 8.08 -6.02
C ILE A 79 -2.42 6.68 -5.50
N SER A 80 -1.88 6.57 -4.28
CA SER A 80 -1.53 5.29 -3.67
C SER A 80 -2.76 4.39 -3.51
N LEU A 81 -3.90 4.95 -3.08
CA LEU A 81 -5.16 4.24 -2.97
C LEU A 81 -5.59 3.68 -4.34
N HIS A 82 -5.56 4.51 -5.38
CA HIS A 82 -5.94 4.06 -6.72
C HIS A 82 -5.05 2.93 -7.25
N LYS A 83 -3.73 3.02 -7.03
CA LYS A 83 -2.79 1.96 -7.42
C LYS A 83 -3.10 0.64 -6.71
N LEU A 84 -3.43 0.69 -5.42
CA LEU A 84 -3.82 -0.50 -4.67
C LEU A 84 -5.14 -1.09 -5.18
N GLU A 85 -6.11 -0.25 -5.52
CA GLU A 85 -7.39 -0.68 -6.09
C GLU A 85 -7.22 -1.31 -7.49
N GLU A 86 -6.34 -0.75 -8.30
CA GLU A 86 -5.98 -1.28 -9.62
C GLU A 86 -5.25 -2.62 -9.51
N ALA A 87 -4.26 -2.73 -8.63
CA ALA A 87 -3.57 -3.99 -8.38
C ALA A 87 -4.54 -5.08 -7.87
N ARG A 88 -5.48 -4.72 -6.99
CA ARG A 88 -6.54 -5.64 -6.54
C ARG A 88 -7.40 -6.11 -7.71
N ALA A 89 -7.80 -5.19 -8.60
CA ALA A 89 -8.61 -5.51 -9.77
C ALA A 89 -7.89 -6.48 -10.73
N GLU A 90 -6.62 -6.22 -10.99
CA GLU A 90 -5.77 -7.05 -11.84
C GLU A 90 -5.60 -8.45 -11.25
N LEU A 91 -5.30 -8.54 -9.95
CA LEU A 91 -5.14 -9.82 -9.26
C LEU A 91 -6.42 -10.68 -9.34
N ILE A 92 -7.59 -10.08 -9.11
CA ILE A 92 -8.88 -10.78 -9.24
C ILE A 92 -9.06 -11.31 -10.67
N LYS A 93 -8.75 -10.50 -11.68
CA LYS A 93 -8.85 -10.90 -13.09
C LYS A 93 -7.91 -12.07 -13.41
N MET A 94 -6.66 -12.02 -12.92
CA MET A 94 -5.70 -13.11 -13.09
C MET A 94 -6.19 -14.41 -12.44
N PHE A 95 -6.67 -14.33 -11.20
CA PHE A 95 -7.22 -15.49 -10.49
C PHE A 95 -8.42 -16.07 -11.21
N GLN A 96 -9.39 -15.26 -11.62
CA GLN A 96 -10.56 -15.75 -12.37
C GLN A 96 -10.14 -16.47 -13.66
N THR A 97 -9.20 -15.89 -14.41
CA THR A 97 -8.68 -16.49 -15.64
C THR A 97 -8.02 -17.84 -15.37
N LYS A 98 -7.16 -17.90 -14.35
CA LYS A 98 -6.49 -19.14 -13.94
C LYS A 98 -7.45 -20.19 -13.40
N PHE A 99 -8.47 -19.77 -12.66
CA PHE A 99 -9.48 -20.68 -12.13
C PHE A 99 -10.28 -21.34 -13.26
N VAL A 100 -10.67 -20.57 -14.28
CA VAL A 100 -11.31 -21.10 -15.49
C VAL A 100 -10.37 -22.06 -16.22
N GLU A 101 -9.11 -21.68 -16.46
CA GLU A 101 -8.11 -22.53 -17.12
C GLU A 101 -7.94 -23.88 -16.41
N ILE A 102 -7.79 -23.86 -15.08
CA ILE A 102 -7.63 -25.06 -14.26
C ILE A 102 -8.89 -25.92 -14.30
N ASN A 103 -10.07 -25.31 -14.13
CA ASN A 103 -11.33 -26.06 -14.16
C ASN A 103 -11.57 -26.73 -15.52
N SER A 104 -11.29 -26.03 -16.62
CA SER A 104 -11.36 -26.62 -17.96
C SER A 104 -10.43 -27.83 -18.11
N LYS A 105 -9.17 -27.71 -17.66
CA LYS A 105 -8.22 -28.84 -17.66
C LYS A 105 -8.70 -30.02 -16.81
N ILE A 106 -9.26 -29.75 -15.63
CA ILE A 106 -9.83 -30.78 -14.76
C ILE A 106 -11.02 -31.48 -15.44
N GLU A 107 -11.93 -30.72 -16.05
CA GLU A 107 -13.08 -31.29 -16.76
C GLU A 107 -12.66 -32.15 -17.94
N ASP A 108 -11.68 -31.69 -18.74
CA ASP A 108 -11.15 -32.44 -19.88
C ASP A 108 -10.54 -33.78 -19.44
N ILE A 109 -9.77 -33.78 -18.35
CA ILE A 109 -9.19 -35.00 -17.78
C ILE A 109 -10.28 -35.92 -17.22
N ARG A 110 -11.26 -35.39 -16.47
CA ARG A 110 -12.39 -36.17 -15.95
C ARG A 110 -13.19 -36.85 -17.05
N ARG A 111 -13.47 -36.13 -18.15
CA ARG A 111 -14.15 -36.67 -19.34
C ARG A 111 -13.35 -37.81 -19.97
N LYS A 112 -12.03 -37.65 -20.11
CA LYS A 112 -11.15 -38.70 -20.65
C LYS A 112 -11.11 -39.95 -19.78
N LEU A 113 -11.23 -39.79 -18.45
CA LEU A 113 -11.19 -40.89 -17.48
C LEU A 113 -12.57 -41.49 -17.17
N GLY A 114 -13.67 -40.90 -17.66
CA GLY A 114 -15.03 -41.33 -17.33
C GLY A 114 -15.39 -41.18 -15.85
N LEU A 115 -14.73 -40.26 -15.13
CA LEU A 115 -14.93 -40.05 -13.70
C LEU A 115 -16.05 -39.03 -13.45
N GLU A 116 -17.06 -39.43 -12.67
CA GLU A 116 -18.07 -38.50 -12.15
C GLU A 116 -17.56 -37.73 -10.93
N VAL A 117 -17.99 -36.48 -10.79
CA VAL A 117 -17.59 -35.59 -9.71
C VAL A 117 -18.18 -36.09 -8.38
N LYS A 118 -17.33 -36.61 -7.49
CA LYS A 118 -17.70 -36.83 -6.08
C LYS A 118 -17.74 -35.48 -5.35
N ALA A 119 -18.66 -35.39 -4.38
CA ALA A 119 -19.09 -34.19 -3.66
C ALA A 119 -18.03 -33.08 -3.52
N ALA A 120 -18.46 -31.84 -3.78
CA ALA A 120 -17.61 -30.66 -3.71
C ALA A 120 -17.06 -30.45 -2.29
N THR A 121 -15.73 -30.47 -2.15
CA THR A 121 -15.05 -30.01 -0.94
C THR A 121 -14.98 -28.49 -0.99
N GLU A 122 -15.64 -27.79 -0.06
CA GLU A 122 -15.49 -26.34 0.09
C GLU A 122 -14.12 -26.03 0.69
N VAL A 123 -13.41 -25.07 0.10
CA VAL A 123 -12.20 -24.49 0.67
C VAL A 123 -12.62 -23.24 1.45
N GLU A 124 -12.56 -23.30 2.78
CA GLU A 124 -12.78 -22.11 3.63
C GLU A 124 -11.63 -21.11 3.42
N LEU A 125 -11.97 -19.92 2.92
CA LEU A 125 -11.05 -18.78 2.92
C LEU A 125 -10.90 -18.31 4.36
N ALA A 126 -9.69 -18.38 4.91
CA ALA A 126 -9.40 -17.94 6.28
C ALA A 126 -9.97 -16.53 6.54
N PRO A 127 -10.60 -16.29 7.71
CA PRO A 127 -11.30 -15.05 7.97
C PRO A 127 -10.31 -13.87 7.99
N THR A 128 -10.64 -12.83 7.24
CA THR A 128 -9.96 -11.54 7.29
C THR A 128 -10.03 -11.00 8.73
N PRO A 129 -8.92 -10.55 9.35
CA PRO A 129 -8.99 -9.97 10.68
C PRO A 129 -9.96 -8.78 10.69
N PRO A 130 -10.92 -8.73 11.63
CA PRO A 130 -11.92 -7.69 11.66
C PRO A 130 -11.26 -6.31 11.86
N PRO A 131 -11.75 -5.25 11.20
CA PRO A 131 -11.26 -3.90 11.46
C PRO A 131 -11.50 -3.55 12.93
N PRO A 132 -10.53 -2.90 13.61
CA PRO A 132 -10.67 -2.60 15.02
C PRO A 132 -11.87 -1.68 15.25
N LYS A 133 -12.90 -2.22 15.92
CA LYS A 133 -14.04 -1.43 16.41
C LYS A 133 -13.51 -0.40 17.40
N LYS A 134 -13.63 0.88 17.03
CA LYS A 134 -13.44 2.02 17.93
C LYS A 134 -14.53 2.00 18.99
N GLU A 135 -14.23 1.50 20.18
CA GLU A 135 -14.96 1.86 21.39
C GLU A 135 -14.26 3.04 22.07
N VAL A 136 -14.98 4.15 22.15
CA VAL A 136 -14.59 5.37 22.85
C VAL A 136 -14.98 5.22 24.32
N LYS A 137 -13.99 5.25 25.24
CA LYS A 137 -14.15 5.80 26.60
C LYS A 137 -12.88 6.56 27.05
N PRO A 138 -12.99 7.68 27.81
CA PRO A 138 -11.88 8.59 28.15
C PRO A 138 -11.07 8.21 29.43
N PRO A 139 -9.94 8.90 29.75
CA PRO A 139 -8.70 8.35 30.37
C PRO A 139 -8.52 8.68 31.88
N PRO A 140 -7.52 8.13 32.63
CA PRO A 140 -6.13 8.69 32.74
C PRO A 140 -5.03 7.63 33.17
N PRO A 141 -3.79 7.98 33.62
CA PRO A 141 -2.70 8.70 32.96
C PRO A 141 -1.31 7.95 32.93
N LYS A 142 -0.48 8.33 31.95
CA LYS A 142 1.02 8.37 31.88
C LYS A 142 1.88 7.20 32.40
N LYS A 143 2.68 6.61 31.49
CA LYS A 143 4.17 6.62 31.54
C LYS A 143 4.77 6.19 30.19
N ALA A 144 5.79 6.94 29.77
CA ALA A 144 6.52 6.77 28.52
C ALA A 144 7.53 5.61 28.59
N ALA A 145 7.67 4.86 27.50
CA ALA A 145 8.89 4.16 27.07
C ALA A 145 8.73 3.70 25.60
N GLU A 146 9.74 3.95 24.78
CA GLU A 146 9.83 3.63 23.34
C GLU A 146 9.90 2.11 23.05
N PRO A 147 9.53 1.64 21.83
CA PRO A 147 9.41 0.23 21.53
C PRO A 147 10.72 -0.36 21.00
N VAL A 148 11.36 -1.24 21.78
CA VAL A 148 12.33 -2.20 21.25
C VAL A 148 11.54 -3.31 20.55
N ARG A 149 11.66 -3.42 19.23
CA ARG A 149 11.14 -4.53 18.42
C ARG A 149 11.75 -5.84 18.92
N ARG A 150 11.04 -6.54 19.81
CA ARG A 150 11.31 -7.95 20.09
C ARG A 150 10.59 -8.74 19.00
N ARG A 151 11.35 -9.53 18.23
CA ARG A 151 10.79 -10.50 17.28
C ARG A 151 9.69 -11.27 17.99
N SER A 152 8.46 -11.15 17.49
CA SER A 152 7.31 -11.80 18.09
C SER A 152 7.30 -13.26 17.66
N LYS A 153 6.60 -14.13 18.41
CA LYS A 153 6.32 -15.50 17.95
C LYS A 153 5.67 -15.52 16.57
N ALA A 154 4.92 -14.47 16.24
CA ALA A 154 4.34 -14.26 14.91
C ALA A 154 5.39 -14.07 13.80
N ASP A 155 6.56 -13.47 14.09
CA ASP A 155 7.63 -13.30 13.10
C ASP A 155 8.31 -14.64 12.82
N GLU A 156 8.51 -15.48 13.85
CA GLU A 156 9.07 -16.83 13.70
C GLU A 156 8.14 -17.76 12.91
N GLU A 157 6.83 -17.64 13.13
CA GLU A 157 5.81 -18.38 12.35
C GLU A 157 5.77 -17.92 10.89
N LEU A 158 5.93 -16.62 10.63
CA LEU A 158 5.97 -16.07 9.27
C LEU A 158 7.21 -16.55 8.51
N GLU A 159 8.36 -16.61 9.18
CA GLU A 159 9.63 -17.06 8.59
C GLU A 159 9.54 -18.55 8.24
N ARG A 160 8.98 -19.39 9.12
CA ARG A 160 8.74 -20.82 8.84
C ARG A 160 7.81 -21.03 7.65
N LEU A 161 6.71 -20.28 7.60
CA LEU A 161 5.76 -20.39 6.50
C LEU A 161 6.39 -19.99 5.15
N ARG A 162 7.30 -19.01 5.18
CA ARG A 162 8.07 -18.59 4.00
C ARG A 162 9.04 -19.67 3.53
N GLU A 163 9.75 -20.32 4.45
CA GLU A 163 10.65 -21.42 4.13
C GLU A 163 9.90 -22.63 3.54
N ASP A 164 8.76 -23.00 4.12
CA ASP A 164 7.94 -24.11 3.64
C ASP A 164 7.40 -23.84 2.22
N LEU A 165 6.91 -22.63 1.95
CA LEU A 165 6.45 -22.22 0.62
C LEU A 165 7.57 -22.25 -0.43
N GLN A 166 8.76 -21.79 -0.08
CA GLN A 166 9.89 -21.77 -1.00
C GLN A 166 10.32 -23.21 -1.36
N LYS A 167 10.28 -24.11 -0.38
CA LYS A 167 10.62 -25.52 -0.57
C LYS A 167 9.59 -26.26 -1.42
N GLU A 168 8.31 -25.94 -1.29
CA GLU A 168 7.25 -26.49 -2.15
C GLU A 168 7.35 -25.98 -3.58
N LEU A 169 7.72 -24.71 -3.77
CA LEU A 169 7.96 -24.13 -5.11
C LEU A 169 9.13 -24.82 -5.82
N GLU A 170 10.26 -25.01 -5.13
CA GLU A 170 11.42 -25.72 -5.69
C GLU A 170 11.07 -27.18 -6.04
N LYS A 171 10.25 -27.83 -5.22
CA LYS A 171 9.79 -29.21 -5.48
C LYS A 171 8.86 -29.29 -6.69
N LEU A 172 8.00 -28.30 -6.90
CA LEU A 172 7.15 -28.20 -8.08
C LEU A 172 7.97 -27.94 -9.35
N GLU A 173 8.99 -27.08 -9.26
CA GLU A 173 9.90 -26.81 -10.38
C GLU A 173 10.68 -28.07 -10.78
N GLN A 174 11.14 -28.86 -9.82
CA GLN A 174 11.78 -30.16 -10.11
C GLN A 174 10.83 -31.17 -10.73
N MET A 175 9.56 -31.21 -10.32
CA MET A 175 8.54 -32.05 -10.98
C MET A 175 8.20 -31.60 -12.40
N GLU A 176 8.31 -30.31 -12.71
CA GLU A 176 8.09 -29.79 -14.07
C GLU A 176 9.28 -30.08 -15.00
N LEU A 177 10.49 -30.21 -14.45
CA LEU A 177 11.71 -30.59 -15.19
C LEU A 177 11.87 -32.10 -15.40
N GLU A 178 11.21 -32.93 -14.59
CA GLU A 178 11.24 -34.41 -14.70
C GLU A 178 10.06 -35.01 -15.50
N MET A 179 9.15 -34.19 -16.04
CA MET A 179 8.07 -34.59 -16.97
C MET A 179 8.32 -34.10 -18.40
#